data_AF-A0A1S9PL73-F1
#
_entry.id   AF-A0A1S9PL73-F1
#
_cell.length_a   1.000
_cell.length_b   1.000
_cell.length_c   1.000
_cell.angle_alpha   90.00
_cell.angle_beta   90.00
_cell.angle_gamma   90.00
#
_symmetry.space_group_name_H-M   'P 1'
#
loop_
_entity.id
_entity.type
_entity.pdbx_description
1 polymer ?
#
loop_
_entity_poly.entity_id
_entity_poly.type
_entity_poly.pdbx_seq_one_letter_code
_entity_poly.pdbx_strand_id
1 'polypeptide(L)'
;MDPAKPKSSVYFVISIVAVLYLLALAGIQFFIQQYFIAGFMFFFAVVGIYRFSKEIKGKTTRLPGQLIFITLGSVWTYRDYNKYTLKKELAAWQQKFGTSYNHVRVKIGAPTIPADWKPDYADLAHMYWNNKFISGHYHKMIVFDTLKAIAHEEDVYKLDSLKGKERSIEIITQYARDGRSDSIFYRYYQTGSDMQIITHQKADSLLDAEKLSRDY
;
A
#
# COMPACT_ATOMS: atom_id res chain seq x y z
N MET A 1 -46.71 -23.75 3.72
CA MET A 1 -46.30 -22.35 3.88
C MET A 1 -44.81 -22.31 3.67
N ASP A 2 -44.37 -21.82 2.51
CA ASP A 2 -42.95 -21.73 2.18
C ASP A 2 -42.29 -20.58 2.96
N PRO A 3 -41.14 -20.78 3.61
CA PRO A 3 -40.43 -19.71 4.29
C PRO A 3 -39.87 -18.74 3.25
N ALA A 4 -40.32 -17.49 3.32
CA ALA A 4 -39.89 -16.41 2.44
C ALA A 4 -38.35 -16.29 2.48
N LYS A 5 -37.71 -16.52 1.33
CA LYS A 5 -36.25 -16.40 1.16
C LYS A 5 -35.78 -15.00 1.60
N PRO A 6 -34.64 -14.91 2.33
CA PRO A 6 -34.20 -13.66 2.92
C PRO A 6 -33.76 -12.65 1.86
N LYS A 7 -34.34 -11.44 1.92
CA LYS A 7 -34.02 -10.28 1.06
C LYS A 7 -32.60 -9.73 1.25
N SER A 8 -31.81 -10.28 2.16
CA SER A 8 -30.50 -9.73 2.58
C SER A 8 -29.43 -9.80 1.50
N SER A 9 -29.46 -10.79 0.61
CA SER A 9 -28.49 -10.92 -0.49
C SER A 9 -28.63 -9.80 -1.52
N VAL A 10 -29.84 -9.30 -1.73
CA VAL A 10 -30.12 -8.22 -2.70
C VAL A 10 -29.52 -6.90 -2.22
N TYR A 11 -29.70 -6.56 -0.95
CA TYR A 11 -29.14 -5.33 -0.38
C TYR A 11 -27.60 -5.34 -0.33
N PHE A 12 -26.99 -6.52 -0.11
CA PHE A 12 -25.54 -6.67 -0.13
C PHE A 12 -24.96 -6.43 -1.53
N VAL A 13 -25.57 -7.02 -2.56
CA VAL A 13 -25.15 -6.82 -3.96
C VAL A 13 -25.33 -5.35 -4.37
N ILE A 14 -26.45 -4.72 -4.02
CA ILE A 14 -26.69 -3.29 -4.30
C ILE A 14 -25.62 -2.41 -3.64
N SER A 15 -25.22 -2.72 -2.41
CA SER A 15 -24.21 -1.96 -1.67
C SER A 15 -22.82 -2.06 -2.32
N ILE A 16 -22.43 -3.25 -2.78
CA ILE A 16 -21.17 -3.45 -3.51
C ILE A 16 -21.16 -2.66 -4.82
N VAL A 17 -22.25 -2.74 -5.58
CA VAL A 17 -22.37 -2.02 -6.86
C VAL A 17 -22.30 -0.50 -6.64
N ALA A 18 -22.94 0.02 -5.59
CA ALA A 18 -22.90 1.43 -5.24
C ALA A 18 -21.47 1.90 -4.88
N VAL A 19 -20.73 1.11 -4.09
CA VAL A 19 -19.33 1.43 -3.73
C VAL A 19 -18.42 1.41 -4.95
N LEU A 20 -18.55 0.41 -5.82
CA LEU A 20 -17.76 0.33 -7.06
C LEU A 20 -18.07 1.50 -8.00
N TYR A 21 -19.34 1.92 -8.09
CA TYR A 21 -19.74 3.07 -8.88
C TYR A 21 -19.15 4.39 -8.34
N LEU A 22 -19.15 4.60 -7.02
CA LEU A 22 -18.55 5.79 -6.40
C LEU A 22 -17.02 5.82 -6.59
N LEU A 23 -16.34 4.67 -6.49
CA LEU A 23 -14.91 4.57 -6.77
C LEU A 23 -14.58 4.87 -8.24
N ALA A 24 -15.42 4.39 -9.17
CA ALA A 24 -15.27 4.68 -10.59
C ALA A 24 -15.45 6.18 -10.87
N LEU A 25 -16.47 6.83 -10.28
CA LEU A 25 -16.67 8.28 -10.40
C LEU A 25 -15.51 9.09 -9.81
N ALA A 26 -15.00 8.71 -8.64
CA ALA A 26 -13.83 9.36 -8.03
C ALA A 26 -12.57 9.21 -8.91
N GLY A 27 -12.36 8.01 -9.48
CA GLY A 27 -11.27 7.76 -10.43
C GLY A 27 -11.40 8.61 -11.71
N ILE A 28 -12.60 8.70 -12.27
CA ILE A 28 -12.89 9.55 -13.44
C ILE A 28 -12.67 11.02 -13.10
N GLN A 29 -13.11 11.51 -11.94
CA GLN A 29 -12.94 12.91 -11.55
C GLN A 29 -11.47 13.27 -11.28
N PHE A 30 -10.71 12.37 -10.64
CA PHE A 30 -9.26 12.53 -10.48
C PHE A 30 -8.55 12.58 -11.83
N PHE A 31 -8.93 11.68 -12.75
CA PHE A 31 -8.41 11.67 -14.12
C PHE A 31 -8.78 12.98 -14.84
N ILE A 32 -10.04 13.41 -14.82
CA ILE A 32 -10.47 14.68 -15.40
C ILE A 32 -9.69 15.85 -14.81
N GLN A 33 -9.46 15.93 -13.50
CA GLN A 33 -8.69 17.03 -12.90
C GLN A 33 -7.23 17.06 -13.38
N GLN A 34 -6.57 15.90 -13.46
CA GLN A 34 -5.19 15.81 -13.96
C GLN A 34 -5.10 16.21 -15.44
N TYR A 35 -6.01 15.71 -16.27
CA TYR A 35 -6.06 16.05 -17.69
C TYR A 35 -6.61 17.45 -17.95
N PHE A 36 -7.43 18.00 -17.05
CA PHE A 36 -7.89 19.38 -17.12
C PHE A 36 -6.75 20.35 -16.80
N ILE A 37 -5.94 20.08 -15.77
CA ILE A 37 -4.76 20.92 -15.49
C ILE A 37 -3.75 20.84 -16.65
N ALA A 38 -3.45 19.64 -17.15
CA ALA A 38 -2.56 19.46 -18.30
C ALA A 38 -3.14 20.10 -19.57
N GLY A 39 -4.43 19.92 -19.83
CA GLY A 39 -5.16 20.51 -20.96
C GLY A 39 -5.29 22.02 -20.87
N PHE A 40 -5.46 22.58 -19.67
CA PHE A 40 -5.47 24.01 -19.40
C PHE A 40 -4.09 24.61 -19.64
N MET A 41 -3.02 24.00 -19.12
CA MET A 41 -1.65 24.45 -19.41
C MET A 41 -1.32 24.34 -20.91
N PHE A 42 -1.76 23.27 -21.58
CA PHE A 42 -1.62 23.12 -23.02
C PHE A 42 -2.41 24.19 -23.80
N PHE A 43 -3.65 24.47 -23.39
CA PHE A 43 -4.49 25.51 -24.00
C PHE A 43 -3.83 26.89 -23.89
N PHE A 44 -3.33 27.28 -22.71
CA PHE A 44 -2.61 28.55 -22.54
C PHE A 44 -1.29 28.59 -23.32
N ALA A 45 -0.58 27.46 -23.43
CA ALA A 45 0.59 27.36 -24.29
C ALA A 45 0.23 27.57 -25.78
N VAL A 46 -0.84 26.93 -26.27
CA VAL A 46 -1.32 27.08 -27.66
C VAL A 46 -1.83 28.49 -27.94
N VAL A 47 -2.61 29.08 -27.02
CA VAL A 47 -3.10 30.46 -27.15
C VAL A 47 -1.93 31.46 -27.11
N GLY A 48 -0.93 31.21 -26.27
CA GLY A 48 0.33 31.96 -26.23
C GLY A 48 1.07 31.89 -27.56
N ILE A 49 1.27 30.68 -28.10
CA ILE A 49 1.88 30.47 -29.43
C ILE A 49 1.11 31.23 -30.51
N TYR A 50 -0.22 31.10 -30.53
CA TYR A 50 -1.05 31.69 -31.57
C TYR A 50 -1.00 33.22 -31.55
N ARG A 51 -1.19 33.85 -30.37
CA ARG A 51 -1.11 35.31 -30.21
C ARG A 51 0.27 35.84 -30.60
N PHE A 52 1.32 35.17 -30.15
CA PHE A 52 2.71 35.57 -30.42
C PHE A 52 3.11 35.37 -31.89
N SER A 53 2.63 34.31 -32.55
CA SER A 53 2.86 34.06 -33.98
C SER A 53 2.21 35.13 -34.88
N LYS A 54 1.13 35.76 -34.41
CA LYS A 54 0.42 36.79 -35.15
C LYS A 54 1.14 38.14 -35.11
N GLU A 55 1.87 38.41 -34.02
CA GLU A 55 2.69 39.61 -33.85
C GLU A 55 4.03 39.54 -34.61
N ILE A 56 4.59 38.34 -34.81
CA ILE A 56 5.86 38.15 -35.51
C ILE A 56 5.64 37.87 -37.00
N LYS A 57 5.10 38.85 -37.73
CA LYS A 57 5.20 38.87 -39.19
C LYS A 57 6.62 39.30 -39.59
N GLY A 58 7.56 38.34 -39.66
CA GLY A 58 8.78 38.56 -40.43
C GLY A 58 10.10 37.93 -39.93
N LYS A 59 10.20 37.35 -38.73
CA LYS A 59 11.46 36.69 -38.30
C LYS A 59 11.26 35.38 -37.53
N THR A 60 11.69 34.30 -38.19
CA THR A 60 12.31 33.05 -37.68
C THR A 60 11.48 31.99 -36.93
N THR A 61 11.57 30.78 -37.47
CA THR A 61 10.91 29.48 -37.20
C THR A 61 11.40 28.69 -35.97
N ARG A 62 12.00 29.33 -34.95
CA ARG A 62 12.63 28.62 -33.81
C ARG A 62 11.75 28.40 -32.56
N LEU A 63 10.57 29.02 -32.50
CA LEU A 63 9.71 29.04 -31.31
C LEU A 63 8.99 27.70 -30.97
N PRO A 64 8.53 26.86 -31.92
CA PRO A 64 7.85 25.60 -31.59
C PRO A 64 8.74 24.63 -30.81
N GLY A 65 10.04 24.60 -31.15
CA GLY A 65 11.02 23.77 -30.44
C GLY A 65 11.16 24.17 -28.98
N GLN A 66 11.24 25.47 -28.67
CA GLN A 66 11.42 25.96 -27.31
C GLN A 66 10.27 25.57 -26.38
N LEU A 67 9.03 25.56 -26.87
CA LEU A 67 7.87 25.18 -26.06
C LEU A 67 7.76 23.68 -25.82
N ILE A 68 8.17 22.85 -26.79
CA ILE A 68 8.31 21.40 -26.57
C ILE A 68 9.37 21.14 -25.50
N PHE A 69 10.50 21.84 -25.52
CA PHE A 69 11.54 21.72 -24.50
C PHE A 69 11.06 22.16 -23.11
N ILE A 70 10.30 23.26 -23.01
CA ILE A 70 9.72 23.71 -21.73
C ILE A 70 8.73 22.68 -21.20
N THR A 71 7.87 22.12 -22.06
CA THR A 71 6.85 21.14 -21.66
C THR A 71 7.49 19.82 -21.22
N LEU A 72 8.44 19.29 -21.98
CA LEU A 72 9.19 18.08 -21.60
C LEU A 72 10.02 18.32 -20.33
N GLY A 73 10.66 19.48 -20.20
CA GLY A 73 11.44 19.86 -19.02
C GLY A 73 10.58 19.98 -17.75
N SER A 74 9.36 20.51 -17.85
CA SER A 74 8.42 20.61 -16.72
C SER A 74 7.88 19.24 -16.28
N VAL A 75 7.61 18.33 -17.21
CA VAL A 75 7.24 16.94 -16.86
C VAL A 75 8.39 16.22 -16.14
N TRP A 76 9.63 16.37 -16.63
CA TRP A 76 10.80 15.77 -16.00
C TRP A 76 11.06 16.35 -14.59
N THR A 77 11.03 17.67 -14.44
CA THR A 77 11.23 18.32 -13.14
C THR A 77 10.13 17.99 -12.14
N TYR A 78 8.86 17.86 -12.57
CA TYR A 78 7.78 17.39 -11.70
C TYR A 78 8.00 15.95 -11.23
N ARG A 79 8.40 15.05 -12.13
CA ARG A 79 8.71 13.65 -11.79
C ARG A 79 9.86 13.57 -10.78
N ASP A 80 10.92 14.34 -11.01
CA ASP A 80 12.10 14.36 -10.14
C ASP A 80 11.81 15.03 -8.79
N TYR A 81 10.98 16.09 -8.76
CA TYR A 81 10.51 16.73 -7.54
C TYR A 81 9.68 15.77 -6.69
N ASN A 82 8.73 15.04 -7.29
CA ASN A 82 7.94 14.05 -6.58
C ASN A 82 8.83 12.93 -6.04
N LYS A 83 9.77 12.41 -6.86
CA LYS A 83 10.73 11.39 -6.42
C LYS A 83 11.59 11.89 -5.26
N TYR A 84 12.06 13.13 -5.31
CA TYR A 84 12.88 13.73 -4.24
C TYR A 84 12.08 13.95 -2.96
N THR A 85 10.87 14.51 -3.08
CA THR A 85 9.99 14.79 -1.94
C THR A 85 9.55 13.49 -1.26
N LEU A 86 9.11 12.49 -2.04
CA LEU A 86 8.82 11.15 -1.54
C LEU A 86 10.01 10.53 -0.84
N LYS A 87 11.22 10.63 -1.42
CA LYS A 87 12.44 10.11 -0.80
C LYS A 87 12.76 10.80 0.53
N LYS A 88 12.56 12.12 0.62
CA LYS A 88 12.81 12.89 1.85
C LYS A 88 11.78 12.56 2.92
N GLU A 89 10.50 12.47 2.55
CA GLU A 89 9.44 12.04 3.46
C GLU A 89 9.68 10.61 3.95
N LEU A 90 10.02 9.70 3.04
CA LEU A 90 10.35 8.33 3.38
C LEU A 90 11.56 8.26 4.32
N ALA A 91 12.63 9.01 4.07
CA ALA A 91 13.80 9.03 4.95
C ALA A 91 13.45 9.59 6.35
N ALA A 92 12.68 10.68 6.42
CA ALA A 92 12.22 11.23 7.69
C ALA A 92 11.27 10.28 8.44
N TRP A 93 10.49 9.51 7.69
CA TRP A 93 9.58 8.53 8.24
C TRP A 93 10.34 7.27 8.71
N GLN A 94 11.24 6.71 7.90
CA GLN A 94 12.18 5.63 8.26
C GLN A 94 13.03 5.96 9.49
N GLN A 95 13.46 7.22 9.67
CA GLN A 95 14.16 7.64 10.90
C GLN A 95 13.26 7.67 12.14
N LYS A 96 11.95 7.90 11.96
CA LYS A 96 10.96 7.77 13.04
C LYS A 96 10.59 6.31 13.31
N PHE A 97 10.81 5.42 12.35
CA PHE A 97 10.66 3.97 12.54
C PHE A 97 11.74 3.45 13.50
N GLY A 98 11.30 2.65 14.47
CA GLY A 98 12.07 2.28 15.65
C GLY A 98 11.36 2.74 16.92
N THR A 99 12.06 3.46 17.80
CA THR A 99 11.61 3.78 19.16
C THR A 99 10.28 4.54 19.21
N SER A 100 10.08 5.52 18.32
CA SER A 100 8.84 6.31 18.28
C SER A 100 7.64 5.50 17.79
N TYR A 101 7.89 4.57 16.88
CA TYR A 101 6.86 3.70 16.32
C TYR A 101 6.48 2.57 17.27
N ASN A 102 7.46 1.95 17.95
CA ASN A 102 7.21 0.96 18.99
C ASN A 102 6.33 1.52 20.11
N HIS A 103 6.42 2.82 20.42
CA HIS A 103 5.50 3.45 21.36
C HIS A 103 4.03 3.45 20.87
N VAL A 104 3.79 3.61 19.56
CA VAL A 104 2.44 3.47 18.98
C VAL A 104 1.99 2.01 19.03
N ARG A 105 2.87 1.06 18.70
CA ARG A 105 2.60 -0.38 18.75
C ARG A 105 2.20 -0.85 20.15
N VAL A 106 2.96 -0.46 21.17
CA VAL A 106 2.67 -0.78 22.57
C VAL A 106 1.30 -0.26 23.00
N LYS A 107 0.89 0.93 22.53
CA LYS A 107 -0.43 1.48 22.84
C LYS A 107 -1.60 0.67 22.25
N ILE A 108 -1.38 -0.01 21.14
CA ILE A 108 -2.37 -0.87 20.49
C ILE A 108 -2.18 -2.35 20.85
N GLY A 109 -1.28 -2.66 21.80
CA GLY A 109 -0.99 -4.05 22.21
C GLY A 109 -0.19 -4.87 21.20
N ALA A 110 0.37 -4.24 20.16
CA ALA A 110 1.19 -4.92 19.17
C ALA A 110 2.62 -5.14 19.67
N PRO A 111 3.25 -6.30 19.38
CA PRO A 111 4.63 -6.59 19.79
C PRO A 111 5.63 -5.59 19.22
N THR A 112 6.65 -5.21 19.98
CA THR A 112 7.67 -4.26 19.51
C THR A 112 8.55 -4.86 18.42
N ILE A 113 8.80 -4.10 17.35
CA ILE A 113 9.78 -4.50 16.33
C ILE A 113 11.19 -4.26 16.90
N PRO A 114 12.09 -5.26 16.85
CA PRO A 114 13.46 -5.09 17.32
C PRO A 114 14.18 -3.93 16.62
N ALA A 115 15.00 -3.17 17.36
CA ALA A 115 15.64 -1.96 16.83
C ALA A 115 16.69 -2.25 15.75
N ASP A 116 17.20 -3.46 15.70
CA ASP A 116 18.16 -3.97 14.72
C ASP A 116 17.49 -4.44 13.41
N TRP A 117 16.15 -4.57 13.37
CA TRP A 117 15.43 -4.90 12.15
C TRP A 117 15.41 -3.72 11.17
N LYS A 118 16.08 -3.91 10.03
CA LYS A 118 16.06 -2.95 8.92
C LYS A 118 15.07 -3.40 7.86
N PRO A 119 14.12 -2.55 7.43
CA PRO A 119 13.21 -2.90 6.35
C PRO A 119 13.99 -3.01 5.04
N ASP A 120 13.70 -4.05 4.27
CA ASP A 120 14.24 -4.20 2.90
C ASP A 120 13.55 -3.25 1.93
N TYR A 121 12.28 -2.97 2.19
CA TYR A 121 11.48 -2.05 1.40
C TYR A 121 10.58 -1.22 2.31
N ALA A 122 10.46 0.07 1.98
CA ALA A 122 9.51 0.97 2.61
C ALA A 122 9.04 2.01 1.60
N ASP A 123 7.75 2.30 1.62
CA ASP A 123 7.14 3.46 0.96
C ASP A 123 6.17 4.15 1.94
N LEU A 124 5.29 5.02 1.42
CA LEU A 124 4.33 5.74 2.26
C LEU A 124 3.20 4.86 2.83
N ALA A 125 2.93 3.71 2.22
CA ALA A 125 1.81 2.84 2.53
C ALA A 125 2.25 1.47 3.03
N HIS A 126 3.51 1.06 2.80
CA HIS A 126 3.99 -0.27 3.12
C HIS A 126 5.37 -0.21 3.74
N MET A 127 5.61 -1.11 4.67
CA MET A 127 6.94 -1.49 5.12
C MET A 127 7.08 -2.98 5.12
N TYR A 128 8.25 -3.43 4.70
CA TYR A 128 8.49 -4.83 4.44
C TYR A 128 9.89 -5.24 4.88
N TRP A 129 9.95 -6.35 5.60
CA TRP A 129 11.15 -7.01 6.08
C TRP A 129 11.16 -8.44 5.57
N ASN A 130 12.21 -8.81 4.87
CA ASN A 130 12.60 -10.17 4.52
C ASN A 130 13.75 -10.59 5.44
N ASN A 131 13.44 -10.69 6.72
CA ASN A 131 14.43 -11.07 7.71
C ASN A 131 14.64 -12.58 7.67
N LYS A 132 15.56 -13.06 6.84
CA LYS A 132 15.78 -14.50 6.63
C LYS A 132 16.20 -15.30 7.88
N PHE A 133 16.51 -14.69 9.03
CA PHE A 133 17.30 -15.35 10.07
C PHE A 133 16.96 -15.06 11.54
N ILE A 134 15.86 -14.37 11.86
CA ILE A 134 15.49 -14.15 13.27
C ILE A 134 14.32 -15.07 13.61
N SER A 135 14.63 -16.18 14.28
CA SER A 135 13.66 -17.05 14.96
C SER A 135 12.53 -17.63 14.10
N GLY A 136 12.79 -17.91 12.82
CA GLY A 136 11.84 -18.53 11.88
C GLY A 136 10.79 -17.57 11.29
N HIS A 137 10.83 -16.30 11.69
CA HIS A 137 10.08 -15.23 11.03
C HIS A 137 10.72 -14.97 9.66
N TYR A 138 10.02 -15.30 8.58
CA TYR A 138 10.52 -15.23 7.20
C TYR A 138 10.28 -13.86 6.58
N HIS A 139 9.07 -13.33 6.75
CA HIS A 139 8.75 -11.98 6.31
C HIS A 139 7.78 -11.29 7.26
N LYS A 140 7.90 -9.96 7.33
CA LYS A 140 6.93 -9.08 7.98
C LYS A 140 6.54 -7.99 7.00
N MET A 141 5.24 -7.71 6.90
CA MET A 141 4.72 -6.54 6.22
C MET A 141 3.84 -5.74 7.17
N ILE A 142 3.95 -4.42 7.09
CA ILE A 142 3.04 -3.51 7.76
C ILE A 142 2.47 -2.56 6.73
N VAL A 143 1.15 -2.44 6.72
CA VAL A 143 0.43 -1.57 5.81
C VAL A 143 -0.19 -0.42 6.59
N PHE A 144 0.00 0.76 6.04
CA PHE A 144 -0.43 2.03 6.59
C PHE A 144 -1.56 2.57 5.74
N ASP A 145 -2.42 3.33 6.39
CA ASP A 145 -3.48 4.03 5.70
C ASP A 145 -3.08 5.45 5.28
N THR A 146 -4.05 6.18 4.72
CA THR A 146 -3.87 7.58 4.33
C THR A 146 -3.55 8.53 5.49
N LEU A 147 -3.89 8.16 6.73
CA LEU A 147 -3.57 8.90 7.96
C LEU A 147 -2.26 8.43 8.62
N LYS A 148 -1.53 7.51 8.00
CA LYS A 148 -0.29 6.90 8.51
C LYS A 148 -0.49 6.09 9.80
N ALA A 149 -1.72 5.68 10.10
CA ALA A 149 -2.06 4.70 11.11
C ALA A 149 -1.86 3.28 10.55
N ILE A 150 -1.61 2.32 11.43
CA ILE A 150 -1.46 0.91 11.06
C ILE A 150 -2.83 0.39 10.65
N ALA A 151 -2.94 -0.10 9.41
CA ALA A 151 -4.16 -0.67 8.88
C ALA A 151 -4.16 -2.20 9.07
N HIS A 152 -3.08 -2.86 8.67
CA HIS A 152 -2.88 -4.27 8.96
C HIS A 152 -1.40 -4.64 8.99
N GLU A 153 -1.13 -5.78 9.62
CA GLU A 153 0.18 -6.41 9.69
C GLU A 153 0.08 -7.84 9.19
N GLU A 154 1.14 -8.29 8.53
CA GLU A 154 1.31 -9.65 8.06
C GLU A 154 2.65 -10.18 8.59
N ASP A 155 2.57 -11.28 9.31
CA ASP A 155 3.69 -12.03 9.85
C ASP A 155 3.73 -13.38 9.15
N VAL A 156 4.84 -13.73 8.52
CA VAL A 156 5.01 -15.06 7.93
C VAL A 156 6.18 -15.78 8.55
N TYR A 157 5.88 -16.98 9.03
CA TYR A 157 6.84 -17.90 9.61
C TYR A 157 7.06 -19.05 8.65
N LYS A 158 8.31 -19.31 8.29
CA LYS A 158 8.67 -20.48 7.48
C LYS A 158 8.92 -21.64 8.43
N LEU A 159 8.22 -22.75 8.19
CA LEU A 159 8.40 -23.98 8.96
C LEU A 159 9.35 -24.91 8.21
N ASP A 160 9.92 -25.91 8.89
CA ASP A 160 10.74 -26.91 8.22
C ASP A 160 9.94 -27.65 7.16
N SER A 161 10.59 -28.06 6.07
CA SER A 161 9.90 -28.79 5.00
C SER A 161 9.43 -30.16 5.48
N LEU A 162 8.17 -30.51 5.19
CA LEU A 162 7.62 -31.83 5.52
C LEU A 162 7.53 -32.67 4.25
N LYS A 163 8.28 -33.78 4.21
CA LYS A 163 8.37 -34.67 3.03
C LYS A 163 8.74 -33.91 1.74
N GLY A 164 9.68 -32.96 1.86
CA GLY A 164 10.16 -32.14 0.74
C GLY A 164 9.21 -31.02 0.31
N LYS A 165 8.08 -30.81 1.00
CA LYS A 165 7.15 -29.71 0.72
C LYS A 165 7.43 -28.55 1.67
N GLU A 166 7.60 -27.35 1.12
CA GLU A 166 7.73 -26.14 1.93
C GLU A 166 6.40 -25.85 2.65
N ARG A 167 6.53 -25.23 3.82
CA ARG A 167 5.41 -24.90 4.70
C ARG A 167 5.59 -23.53 5.30
N SER A 168 4.49 -22.82 5.52
CA SER A 168 4.50 -21.55 6.24
C SER A 168 3.21 -21.31 7.00
N ILE A 169 3.31 -20.43 8.00
CA ILE A 169 2.17 -19.85 8.70
C ILE A 169 2.16 -18.37 8.39
N GLU A 170 1.00 -17.83 8.02
CA GLU A 170 0.75 -16.41 7.84
C GLU A 170 -0.24 -15.96 8.91
N ILE A 171 0.11 -14.91 9.63
CA ILE A 171 -0.72 -14.29 10.66
C ILE A 171 -0.99 -12.87 10.22
N ILE A 172 -2.28 -12.55 10.06
CA ILE A 172 -2.71 -11.24 9.57
C ILE A 172 -3.50 -10.57 10.67
N THR A 173 -2.99 -9.45 11.17
CA THR A 173 -3.68 -8.61 12.15
C THR A 173 -4.25 -7.39 11.46
N GLN A 174 -5.56 -7.25 11.45
CA GLN A 174 -6.26 -6.06 10.99
C GLN A 174 -6.63 -5.20 12.18
N TYR A 175 -6.03 -4.02 12.26
CA TYR A 175 -6.26 -3.10 13.37
C TYR A 175 -7.54 -2.31 13.13
N ALA A 176 -8.42 -2.38 14.11
CA ALA A 176 -9.68 -1.69 14.10
C ALA A 176 -9.49 -0.18 14.31
N ARG A 177 -10.52 0.56 13.91
CA ARG A 177 -10.64 1.99 14.20
C ARG A 177 -11.91 2.25 14.98
N ASP A 178 -11.93 3.44 15.58
CA ASP A 178 -13.14 4.04 16.13
C ASP A 178 -13.81 3.13 17.19
N GLY A 179 -12.99 2.47 18.01
CA GLY A 179 -13.46 1.64 19.13
C GLY A 179 -13.95 0.24 18.75
N ARG A 180 -13.73 -0.22 17.51
CA ARG A 180 -13.96 -1.63 17.14
C ARG A 180 -12.82 -2.53 17.64
N SER A 181 -13.07 -3.84 17.66
CA SER A 181 -12.06 -4.85 18.00
C SER A 181 -11.23 -5.25 16.78
N ASP A 182 -9.94 -5.48 17.01
CA ASP A 182 -9.02 -6.00 16.00
C ASP A 182 -9.43 -7.40 15.54
N SER A 183 -9.03 -7.76 14.32
CA SER A 183 -9.27 -9.08 13.74
C SER A 183 -7.96 -9.76 13.39
N ILE A 184 -7.75 -10.98 13.87
CA ILE A 184 -6.53 -11.75 13.62
C ILE A 184 -6.88 -13.03 12.87
N PHE A 185 -6.20 -13.25 11.75
CA PHE A 185 -6.39 -14.43 10.89
C PHE A 185 -5.13 -15.26 10.86
N TYR A 186 -5.27 -16.58 10.96
CA TYR A 186 -4.17 -17.53 10.91
C TYR A 186 -4.36 -18.42 9.69
N ARG A 187 -3.35 -18.46 8.82
CA ARG A 187 -3.36 -19.28 7.61
C ARG A 187 -2.15 -20.18 7.59
N TYR A 188 -2.35 -21.39 7.12
CA TYR A 188 -1.30 -22.37 6.91
C TYR A 188 -1.20 -22.69 5.42
N TYR A 189 0.03 -22.70 4.92
CA TYR A 189 0.34 -23.04 3.55
C TYR A 189 1.31 -24.21 3.52
N GLN A 190 1.10 -25.09 2.55
CA GLN A 190 2.03 -26.15 2.20
C GLN A 190 2.05 -26.30 0.69
N THR A 191 3.24 -26.35 0.09
CA THR A 191 3.37 -26.45 -1.37
C THR A 191 2.64 -27.67 -1.91
N GLY A 192 1.80 -27.46 -2.94
CA GLY A 192 0.96 -28.51 -3.53
C GLY A 192 -0.26 -28.87 -2.67
N SER A 193 -0.73 -27.95 -1.84
CA SER A 193 -1.98 -28.04 -1.09
C SER A 193 -2.65 -26.67 -1.02
N ASP A 194 -3.96 -26.64 -0.84
CA ASP A 194 -4.70 -25.38 -0.68
C ASP A 194 -4.35 -24.70 0.65
N MET A 195 -4.47 -23.38 0.68
CA MET A 195 -4.37 -22.59 1.90
C MET A 195 -5.45 -23.00 2.90
N GLN A 196 -5.05 -23.19 4.15
CA GLN A 196 -5.95 -23.57 5.24
C GLN A 196 -6.05 -22.45 6.26
N ILE A 197 -7.28 -22.02 6.59
CA ILE A 197 -7.51 -21.19 7.76
C ILE A 197 -7.42 -22.09 8.99
N ILE A 198 -6.55 -21.74 9.93
CA ILE A 198 -6.35 -22.50 11.16
C ILE A 198 -6.73 -21.67 12.38
N THR A 199 -6.85 -22.31 13.54
CA THR A 199 -7.08 -21.60 14.80
C THR A 199 -5.77 -21.05 15.35
N HIS A 200 -5.86 -20.05 16.23
CA HIS A 200 -4.72 -19.53 16.98
C HIS A 200 -3.96 -20.65 17.72
N GLN A 201 -4.66 -21.56 18.40
CA GLN A 201 -4.04 -22.66 19.13
C GLN A 201 -3.27 -23.60 18.19
N LYS A 202 -3.76 -23.78 16.95
CA LYS A 202 -3.08 -24.62 15.96
C LYS A 202 -1.83 -23.93 15.42
N ALA A 203 -1.88 -22.62 15.20
CA ALA A 203 -0.72 -21.83 14.79
C ALA A 203 0.37 -21.90 15.87
N ASP A 204 0.02 -21.63 17.12
CA ASP A 204 0.91 -21.76 18.28
C ASP A 204 1.55 -23.15 18.38
N SER A 205 0.73 -24.20 18.29
CA SER A 205 1.23 -25.58 18.35
C SER A 205 2.22 -25.91 17.23
N LEU A 206 2.06 -25.33 16.04
CA LEU A 206 2.98 -25.53 14.93
C LEU A 206 4.29 -24.74 15.14
N LEU A 207 4.20 -23.49 15.61
CA LEU A 207 5.38 -22.67 15.90
C LEU A 207 6.22 -23.28 17.04
N ASP A 208 5.57 -23.76 18.10
CA ASP A 208 6.23 -24.41 19.23
C ASP A 208 6.94 -25.70 18.82
N ALA A 209 6.30 -26.51 17.96
CA ALA A 209 6.88 -27.76 17.47
C ALA A 209 8.20 -27.53 16.71
N GLU A 210 8.30 -26.37 16.05
CA GLU A 210 9.46 -25.92 15.28
C GLU A 210 10.42 -25.05 16.13
N LYS A 211 10.10 -24.84 17.42
CA LYS A 211 10.85 -23.98 18.37
C LYS A 211 11.04 -22.55 17.88
N LEU A 212 10.05 -22.02 17.16
CA LEU A 212 10.04 -20.64 16.68
C LEU A 212 9.49 -19.70 17.75
N SER A 213 10.07 -18.50 17.82
CA SER A 213 9.58 -17.47 18.75
C SER A 213 8.25 -16.92 18.26
N ARG A 214 7.36 -16.61 19.21
CA ARG A 214 6.09 -15.95 18.93
C ARG A 214 6.28 -14.45 19.16
N ASP A 215 6.41 -13.70 18.08
CA ASP A 215 6.59 -12.24 18.11
C ASP A 215 5.46 -11.48 17.40
N TYR A 216 4.30 -12.13 17.28
CA TYR A 216 3.04 -11.60 16.73
C TYR A 216 1.99 -11.26 17.80
#